data_AF-A0AA92U2Y3-F1
#
_entry.id   AF-A0AA92U2Y3-F1
#
_cell.length_a   1.000
_cell.length_b   1.000
_cell.length_c   1.000
_cell.angle_alpha   90.00
_cell.angle_beta   90.00
_cell.angle_gamma   90.00
#
_symmetry.space_group_name_H-M   'P 1'
#
loop_
_entity.id
_entity.type
_entity.pdbx_description
1 polymer ?
#
loop_
_entity_poly.entity_id
_entity_poly.type
_entity_poly.pdbx_seq_one_letter_code
_entity_poly.pdbx_strand_id
1 'polypeptide(L)'
;MGGKLNRESLEVEKTQPKFKDGDIVALVVRKCTHIAIFQSRQGAYIGFHAVLCQNDELLLEEPFREDVGDIELRLATDSEKQQLFEALAKESKQWDAGKKMIIDLKQKVELKPFDKVLVRHQKTEEWSANIFSHTDKTDEYLDYVCVNGRWEFCIPYEGNESLLGTTKDVEDRYD
;
A
#
# COMPACT_ATOMS: atom_id res chain seq x y z
N MET A 1 59.74 -30.09 5.62
CA MET A 1 58.97 -30.07 4.36
C MET A 1 57.79 -29.14 4.57
N GLY A 2 57.90 -27.90 4.10
CA GLY A 2 56.86 -26.88 4.23
C GLY A 2 55.88 -26.97 3.07
N GLY A 3 54.64 -27.37 3.37
CA GLY A 3 53.55 -27.36 2.39
C GLY A 3 53.08 -25.93 2.14
N LYS A 4 53.20 -25.47 0.89
CA LYS A 4 52.53 -24.25 0.40
C LYS A 4 51.03 -24.54 0.29
N LEU A 5 50.24 -23.91 1.14
CA LEU A 5 48.80 -23.79 0.95
C LEU A 5 48.54 -22.53 0.14
N ASN A 6 48.18 -22.70 -1.14
CA ASN A 6 47.59 -21.62 -1.92
C ASN A 6 46.14 -21.45 -1.45
N ARG A 7 45.90 -20.43 -0.63
CA ARG A 7 44.55 -19.90 -0.41
C ARG A 7 44.27 -18.94 -1.55
N GLU A 8 43.76 -19.46 -2.66
CA GLU A 8 43.03 -18.62 -3.59
C GLU A 8 41.90 -17.97 -2.79
N SER A 9 41.99 -16.65 -2.66
CA SER A 9 41.01 -15.80 -2.02
C SER A 9 39.68 -16.00 -2.74
N LEU A 10 38.76 -16.70 -2.07
CA LEU A 10 37.33 -16.60 -2.30
C LEU A 10 36.91 -15.15 -2.04
N GLU A 11 37.14 -14.28 -3.02
CA GLU A 11 36.41 -13.03 -3.14
C GLU A 11 35.04 -13.40 -3.71
N VAL A 12 34.18 -13.94 -2.85
CA VAL A 12 32.75 -13.79 -3.06
C VAL A 12 32.48 -12.32 -2.81
N GLU A 13 32.55 -11.53 -3.87
CA GLU A 13 32.07 -10.17 -3.89
C GLU A 13 30.57 -10.21 -3.58
N LYS A 14 30.23 -10.23 -2.28
CA LYS A 14 28.85 -10.03 -1.81
C LYS A 14 28.54 -8.54 -1.93
N THR A 15 28.52 -8.06 -3.16
CA THR A 15 28.05 -6.71 -3.49
C THR A 15 26.53 -6.75 -3.41
N GLN A 16 25.99 -6.83 -2.20
CA GLN A 16 24.55 -6.64 -1.99
C GLN A 16 24.21 -5.22 -2.46
N PRO A 17 23.25 -5.04 -3.38
CA PRO A 17 22.73 -3.71 -3.66
C PRO A 17 22.17 -3.15 -2.35
N LYS A 18 22.70 -2.02 -1.90
CA LYS A 18 22.18 -1.26 -0.75
C LYS A 18 20.88 -0.56 -1.19
N PHE A 19 19.78 -1.30 -1.19
CA PHE A 19 18.44 -0.71 -1.33
C PHE A 19 18.20 0.27 -0.19
N LYS A 20 17.50 1.36 -0.50
CA LYS A 20 17.07 2.37 0.46
C LYS A 20 15.60 2.18 0.79
N ASP A 21 15.21 2.64 1.97
CA ASP A 21 13.81 2.68 2.39
C ASP A 21 12.96 3.41 1.33
N GLY A 22 11.92 2.74 0.84
CA GLY A 22 11.02 3.16 -0.22
C GLY A 22 11.43 2.74 -1.64
N ASP A 23 12.57 2.07 -1.83
CA ASP A 23 12.92 1.49 -3.13
C ASP A 23 11.92 0.39 -3.50
N ILE A 24 11.42 0.43 -4.73
CA ILE A 24 10.54 -0.62 -5.24
C ILE A 24 11.41 -1.72 -5.83
N VAL A 25 11.27 -2.93 -5.30
CA VAL A 25 12.11 -4.08 -5.61
C VAL A 25 11.28 -5.26 -6.09
N ALA A 26 11.85 -6.04 -6.99
CA ALA A 26 11.35 -7.37 -7.31
C ALA A 26 12.06 -8.38 -6.40
N LEU A 27 11.27 -9.13 -5.66
CA LEU A 27 11.69 -10.21 -4.75
C LEU A 27 11.42 -11.55 -5.43
N VAL A 28 12.47 -12.24 -5.87
CA VAL A 28 12.37 -13.56 -6.49
C VAL A 28 12.69 -14.62 -5.44
N VAL A 29 11.69 -15.43 -5.10
CA VAL A 29 11.80 -16.54 -4.13
C VAL A 29 11.34 -17.81 -4.83
N ARG A 30 12.23 -18.82 -4.94
CA ARG A 30 11.91 -20.11 -5.58
C ARG A 30 11.28 -19.99 -6.97
N LYS A 31 11.74 -19.01 -7.77
CA LYS A 31 11.23 -18.64 -9.12
C LYS A 31 9.87 -17.93 -9.16
N CYS A 32 9.30 -17.57 -8.01
CA CYS A 32 8.14 -16.69 -7.92
C CYS A 32 8.60 -15.25 -7.69
N THR A 33 8.17 -14.34 -8.55
CA THR A 33 8.50 -12.91 -8.44
C THR A 33 7.36 -12.19 -7.72
N HIS A 34 7.72 -11.50 -6.65
CA HIS A 34 6.86 -10.59 -5.89
C HIS A 34 7.39 -9.17 -6.08
N ILE A 35 6.53 -8.17 -5.92
CA ILE A 35 6.92 -6.76 -6.07
C ILE A 35 6.68 -6.07 -4.73
N ALA A 36 7.68 -5.39 -4.20
CA ALA A 36 7.60 -4.87 -2.84
C ALA A 36 8.21 -3.49 -2.71
N ILE A 37 7.76 -2.75 -1.70
CA ILE A 37 8.39 -1.50 -1.25
C ILE A 37 9.34 -1.84 -0.12
N PHE A 38 10.65 -1.76 -0.41
CA PHE A 38 11.71 -2.08 0.55
C PHE A 38 11.66 -1.13 1.75
N GLN A 39 11.74 -1.67 2.96
CA GLN A 39 11.81 -0.88 4.19
C GLN A 39 13.21 -0.98 4.81
N SER A 40 13.64 -2.19 5.16
CA SER A 40 14.93 -2.38 5.83
C SER A 40 15.47 -3.79 5.65
N ARG A 41 16.76 -3.96 5.94
CA ARG A 41 17.41 -5.27 5.99
C ARG A 41 18.22 -5.40 7.27
N GLN A 42 17.94 -6.44 8.05
CA GLN A 42 18.61 -6.75 9.31
C GLN A 42 19.03 -8.22 9.33
N GLY A 43 20.29 -8.49 8.97
CA GLY A 43 20.79 -9.85 8.82
C GLY A 43 20.01 -10.63 7.76
N ALA A 44 19.31 -11.67 8.20
CA ALA A 44 18.46 -12.52 7.36
C ALA A 44 16.99 -12.04 7.30
N TYR A 45 16.65 -10.91 7.91
CA TYR A 45 15.30 -10.35 7.83
C TYR A 45 15.26 -9.19 6.86
N ILE A 46 14.23 -9.17 6.02
CA ILE A 46 13.95 -8.11 5.06
C ILE A 46 12.54 -7.59 5.33
N GLY A 47 12.43 -6.33 5.71
CA GLY A 47 11.15 -5.67 5.92
C GLY A 47 10.65 -5.01 4.65
N PHE A 48 9.34 -5.04 4.44
CA PHE A 48 8.65 -4.38 3.35
C PHE A 48 7.46 -3.58 3.88
N HIS A 49 7.22 -2.40 3.32
CA HIS A 49 6.00 -1.63 3.62
C HIS A 49 4.77 -2.22 2.96
N ALA A 50 4.96 -2.79 1.76
CA ALA A 50 3.92 -3.51 1.03
C ALA A 50 4.57 -4.56 0.12
N VAL A 51 3.88 -5.67 -0.09
CA VAL A 51 4.26 -6.76 -0.99
C VAL A 51 3.05 -7.15 -1.84
N LEU A 52 3.18 -6.99 -3.15
CA LEU A 52 2.27 -7.58 -4.13
C LEU A 52 2.77 -8.98 -4.48
N CYS A 53 1.96 -9.97 -4.12
CA CYS A 53 2.23 -11.37 -4.40
C CYS A 53 1.79 -11.77 -5.81
N GLN A 54 2.32 -12.88 -6.32
CA GLN A 54 2.02 -13.35 -7.68
C GLN A 54 0.55 -13.72 -7.89
N ASN A 55 -0.18 -14.03 -6.81
CA ASN A 55 -1.63 -14.27 -6.79
C ASN A 55 -2.47 -12.98 -6.71
N ASP A 56 -1.88 -11.82 -7.00
CA ASP A 56 -2.46 -10.48 -6.89
C ASP A 56 -2.87 -10.06 -5.46
N GLU A 57 -2.44 -10.80 -4.45
CA GLU A 57 -2.67 -10.46 -3.05
C GLU A 57 -1.69 -9.36 -2.58
N LEU A 58 -2.24 -8.29 -1.99
CA LEU A 58 -1.46 -7.19 -1.43
C LEU A 58 -1.33 -7.37 0.09
N LEU A 59 -0.10 -7.60 0.55
CA LEU A 59 0.25 -7.70 1.97
C LEU A 59 0.90 -6.39 2.44
N LEU A 60 0.52 -5.90 3.62
CA LEU A 60 1.05 -4.66 4.20
C LEU A 60 1.94 -4.97 5.40
N GLU A 61 3.08 -4.28 5.49
CA GLU A 61 4.02 -4.35 6.64
C GLU A 61 4.58 -5.75 6.97
N GLU A 62 4.70 -6.65 5.99
CA GLU A 62 5.13 -8.03 6.23
C GLU A 62 6.67 -8.19 6.29
N PRO A 63 7.22 -8.71 7.41
CA PRO A 63 8.64 -9.07 7.49
C PRO A 63 8.91 -10.44 6.83
N PHE A 64 9.84 -10.46 5.88
CA PHE A 64 10.27 -11.69 5.20
C PHE A 64 11.59 -12.22 5.79
N ARG A 65 11.71 -13.54 5.94
CA ARG A 65 12.93 -14.21 6.45
C ARG A 65 13.67 -14.94 5.33
N GLU A 66 14.97 -14.73 5.22
CA GLU A 66 15.83 -15.27 4.15
C GLU A 66 16.09 -16.78 4.21
N ASP A 67 15.71 -17.47 5.28
CA ASP A 67 16.00 -18.90 5.46
C ASP A 67 15.09 -19.83 4.63
N VAL A 68 14.23 -19.28 3.77
CA VAL A 68 13.21 -20.02 3.01
C VAL A 68 13.66 -20.42 1.59
N GLY A 69 14.85 -20.03 1.13
CA GLY A 69 15.43 -20.48 -0.14
C GLY A 69 16.35 -19.45 -0.79
N ASP A 70 16.73 -19.69 -2.05
CA ASP A 70 17.48 -18.71 -2.85
C ASP A 70 16.61 -17.45 -3.03
N ILE A 71 17.04 -16.34 -2.43
CA ILE A 71 16.39 -15.04 -2.53
C ILE A 71 17.23 -14.13 -3.41
N GLU A 72 16.60 -13.62 -4.46
CA GLU A 72 17.19 -12.57 -5.29
C GLU A 72 16.35 -11.30 -5.19
N LEU A 73 17.02 -10.20 -4.91
CA LEU A 73 16.43 -8.86 -4.92
C LEU A 73 17.06 -8.04 -6.04
N ARG A 74 16.21 -7.37 -6.81
CA ARG A 74 16.62 -6.37 -7.79
C ARG A 74 15.66 -5.19 -7.77
N LEU A 75 16.07 -4.07 -8.35
CA LEU A 75 15.13 -2.99 -8.61
C LEU A 75 14.00 -3.47 -9.53
N ALA A 76 12.79 -3.03 -9.21
CA ALA A 76 11.63 -3.28 -10.05
C ALA A 76 11.75 -2.51 -11.37
N THR A 77 11.32 -3.14 -12.45
CA THR A 77 11.08 -2.50 -13.75
C THR A 77 9.90 -1.55 -13.65
N ASP A 78 9.74 -0.64 -14.62
CA ASP A 78 8.63 0.32 -14.59
C ASP A 78 7.26 -0.36 -14.70
N SER A 79 7.17 -1.50 -15.42
CA SER A 79 5.96 -2.32 -15.46
C SER A 79 5.62 -2.95 -14.11
N GLU A 80 6.62 -3.43 -13.37
CA GLU A 80 6.42 -4.00 -12.04
C GLU A 80 6.00 -2.92 -11.03
N LYS A 81 6.62 -1.74 -11.08
CA LYS A 81 6.19 -0.60 -10.26
C LYS A 81 4.73 -0.24 -10.54
N GLN A 82 4.35 -0.19 -11.83
CA GLN A 82 2.99 0.11 -12.23
C GLN A 82 2.00 -0.92 -11.68
N GLN A 83 2.29 -2.21 -11.75
CA GLN A 83 1.45 -3.27 -11.16
C GLN A 83 1.22 -3.06 -9.67
N LEU A 84 2.28 -2.77 -8.91
CA LEU A 84 2.17 -2.50 -7.48
C LEU A 84 1.29 -1.28 -7.18
N PHE A 85 1.46 -0.19 -7.91
CA PHE A 85 0.66 1.02 -7.71
C PHE A 85 -0.80 0.84 -8.14
N GLU A 86 -1.06 0.09 -9.21
CA GLU A 86 -2.41 -0.28 -9.61
C GLU A 86 -3.09 -1.16 -8.56
N ALA A 87 -2.38 -2.13 -7.98
CA ALA A 87 -2.90 -2.95 -6.88
C ALA A 87 -3.21 -2.10 -5.63
N LEU A 88 -2.33 -1.17 -5.27
CA LEU A 88 -2.59 -0.21 -4.21
C LEU A 88 -3.82 0.65 -4.51
N ALA A 89 -3.94 1.17 -5.72
CA ALA A 89 -5.07 2.01 -6.12
C ALA A 89 -6.41 1.25 -6.07
N LYS A 90 -6.45 -0.03 -6.47
CA LYS A 90 -7.65 -0.90 -6.35
C LYS A 90 -8.10 -1.09 -4.90
N GLU A 91 -7.18 -1.03 -3.94
CA GLU A 91 -7.50 -1.07 -2.51
C GLU A 91 -7.83 0.33 -1.94
N SER A 92 -7.94 1.34 -2.80
CA SER A 92 -8.02 2.76 -2.46
C SER A 92 -6.86 3.20 -1.56
N LYS A 93 -5.63 2.76 -1.88
CA LYS A 93 -4.39 3.07 -1.14
C LYS A 93 -3.33 3.66 -2.06
N GLN A 94 -2.38 4.39 -1.49
CA GLN A 94 -1.22 4.91 -2.20
C GLN A 94 0.02 4.89 -1.30
N TRP A 95 1.19 4.83 -1.92
CA TRP A 95 2.46 4.99 -1.22
C TRP A 95 2.81 6.48 -1.05
N ASP A 96 2.94 6.93 0.19
CA ASP A 96 3.48 8.25 0.52
C ASP A 96 5.00 8.13 0.73
N ALA A 97 5.77 8.53 -0.27
CA ALA A 97 7.23 8.45 -0.23
C ALA A 97 7.88 9.41 0.80
N GLY A 98 7.18 10.48 1.19
CA GLY A 98 7.65 11.45 2.18
C GLY A 98 7.45 10.95 3.60
N LYS A 99 6.29 10.34 3.88
CA LYS A 99 5.98 9.70 5.17
C LYS A 99 6.52 8.28 5.31
N LYS A 100 6.90 7.64 4.20
CA LYS A 100 7.32 6.23 4.12
C LYS A 100 6.25 5.27 4.63
N MET A 101 5.02 5.46 4.17
CA MET A 101 3.90 4.60 4.56
C MET A 101 2.84 4.48 3.47
N ILE A 102 2.03 3.43 3.56
CA ILE A 102 0.82 3.28 2.75
C ILE A 102 -0.29 4.09 3.41
N ILE A 103 -0.90 5.01 2.65
CA ILE A 103 -2.01 5.84 3.11
C ILE A 103 -3.26 5.53 2.28
N ASP A 104 -4.43 5.67 2.87
CA ASP A 104 -5.69 5.57 2.16
C ASP A 104 -5.88 6.78 1.22
N LEU A 105 -6.20 6.49 -0.04
CA LEU A 105 -6.66 7.48 -1.01
C LEU A 105 -8.07 7.91 -0.61
N LYS A 106 -8.16 8.97 0.19
CA LYS A 106 -9.42 9.69 0.36
C LYS A 106 -9.85 10.21 -1.00
N GLN A 107 -11.06 9.85 -1.43
CA GLN A 107 -11.62 10.34 -2.69
C GLN A 107 -11.65 11.87 -2.63
N LYS A 108 -10.86 12.54 -3.47
CA LYS A 108 -10.83 14.02 -3.53
C LYS A 108 -12.14 14.50 -4.14
N VAL A 109 -13.13 14.70 -3.29
CA VAL A 109 -14.42 15.28 -3.65
C VAL A 109 -14.40 16.75 -3.21
N GLU A 110 -14.65 17.67 -4.16
CA GLU A 110 -14.90 19.07 -3.83
C GLU A 110 -16.36 19.22 -3.34
N LEU A 111 -16.54 19.20 -2.02
CA LEU A 111 -17.85 19.42 -1.38
C LEU A 111 -17.99 20.86 -0.90
N LYS A 112 -19.21 21.39 -1.01
CA LYS A 112 -19.62 22.69 -0.47
C LYS A 112 -20.53 22.50 0.74
N PRO A 113 -20.51 23.43 1.71
CA PRO A 113 -21.44 23.38 2.83
C PRO A 113 -22.87 23.18 2.34
N PHE A 114 -23.60 22.30 3.02
CA PHE A 114 -24.97 21.87 2.74
C PHE A 114 -25.15 20.90 1.57
N ASP A 115 -24.09 20.43 0.93
CA ASP A 115 -24.18 19.33 -0.03
C ASP A 115 -24.71 18.06 0.66
N LYS A 116 -25.60 17.34 -0.03
CA LYS A 116 -26.08 16.03 0.40
C LYS A 116 -25.00 15.00 0.13
N VAL A 117 -24.67 14.22 1.15
CA VAL A 117 -23.56 13.27 1.11
C VAL A 117 -23.97 11.92 1.68
N LEU A 118 -23.21 10.90 1.30
CA LEU A 118 -23.18 9.62 1.99
C LEU A 118 -21.91 9.54 2.82
N VAL A 119 -22.03 9.08 4.06
CA VAL A 119 -20.93 8.99 5.02
C VAL A 119 -20.91 7.64 5.74
N ARG A 120 -19.72 7.22 6.17
CA ARG A 120 -19.47 6.05 7.04
C ARG A 120 -18.08 6.16 7.69
N HIS A 121 -17.82 5.39 8.75
CA HIS A 121 -16.49 5.34 9.36
C HIS A 121 -15.62 4.26 8.73
N GLN A 122 -16.19 3.10 8.38
CA GLN A 122 -15.40 1.97 7.87
C GLN A 122 -16.02 1.38 6.61
N LYS A 123 -15.22 0.72 5.76
CA LYS A 123 -15.72 0.05 4.54
C LYS A 123 -16.74 -1.06 4.83
N THR A 124 -16.71 -1.64 6.03
CA THR A 124 -17.66 -2.67 6.47
C THR A 124 -18.99 -2.11 6.98
N GLU A 125 -19.12 -0.79 7.13
CA GLU A 125 -20.34 -0.15 7.58
C GLU A 125 -21.24 0.27 6.41
N GLU A 126 -22.53 0.37 6.70
CA GLU A 126 -23.52 0.88 5.76
C GLU A 126 -23.35 2.39 5.53
N TRP A 127 -23.52 2.83 4.29
CA TRP A 127 -23.59 4.24 3.97
C TRP A 127 -24.83 4.91 4.59
N SER A 128 -24.63 6.03 5.27
CA SER A 128 -25.69 6.87 5.84
C SER A 128 -25.79 8.22 5.14
N ALA A 129 -27.00 8.71 4.91
CA ALA A 129 -27.19 10.06 4.35
C ALA A 129 -26.89 11.14 5.40
N ASN A 130 -26.20 12.21 4.97
CA ASN A 130 -25.88 13.35 5.82
C ASN A 130 -25.79 14.64 4.99
N ILE A 131 -25.54 15.76 5.68
CA ILE A 131 -25.34 17.08 5.09
C ILE A 131 -23.94 17.57 5.45
N PHE A 132 -23.13 17.86 4.43
CA PHE A 132 -21.75 18.28 4.59
C PHE A 132 -21.65 19.68 5.20
N SER A 133 -20.66 19.91 6.05
CA SER A 133 -20.34 21.23 6.60
C SER A 133 -19.04 21.77 6.02
N HIS A 134 -17.92 21.13 6.32
CA HIS A 134 -16.58 21.54 5.89
C HIS A 134 -15.57 20.40 6.09
N THR A 135 -14.38 20.56 5.50
CA THR A 135 -13.25 19.66 5.74
C THR A 135 -12.34 20.25 6.81
N ASP A 136 -12.12 19.53 7.91
CA ASP A 136 -11.17 19.86 8.96
C ASP A 136 -9.88 19.06 8.75
N LYS A 137 -8.83 19.72 8.24
CA LYS A 137 -7.55 19.06 7.91
C LYS A 137 -6.59 18.96 9.11
N THR A 138 -7.07 19.23 10.32
CA THR A 138 -6.24 19.15 11.54
C THR A 138 -6.19 17.75 12.12
N ASP A 139 -7.19 16.92 11.81
CA ASP A 139 -7.26 15.50 12.16
C ASP A 139 -6.87 14.69 10.92
N GLU A 140 -5.91 13.76 11.04
CA GLU A 140 -5.41 12.98 9.90
C GLU A 140 -6.41 11.90 9.45
N TYR A 141 -7.36 11.53 10.32
CA TYR A 141 -8.24 10.39 10.10
C TYR A 141 -9.68 10.82 9.77
N LEU A 142 -10.20 11.87 10.41
CA LEU A 142 -11.61 12.28 10.29
C LEU A 142 -11.79 13.67 9.65
N ASP A 143 -11.51 13.75 8.34
CA ASP A 143 -11.45 15.03 7.63
C ASP A 143 -12.83 15.66 7.43
N TYR A 144 -13.93 14.89 7.38
CA TYR A 144 -15.22 15.39 6.92
C TYR A 144 -16.17 15.69 8.08
N VAL A 145 -16.46 16.97 8.29
CA VAL A 145 -17.45 17.42 9.28
C VAL A 145 -18.80 17.53 8.59
N CYS A 146 -19.80 16.81 9.11
CA CYS A 146 -21.19 16.87 8.71
C CYS A 146 -22.07 17.30 9.88
N VAL A 147 -23.35 17.58 9.63
CA VAL A 147 -24.30 18.05 10.67
C VAL A 147 -24.36 17.11 11.89
N ASN A 148 -24.21 15.80 11.67
CA ASN A 148 -24.30 14.79 12.72
C ASN A 148 -22.94 14.18 13.14
N GLY A 149 -21.82 14.89 12.96
CA GLY A 149 -20.51 14.44 13.43
C GLY A 149 -19.41 14.43 12.37
N ARG A 150 -18.29 13.80 12.70
CA ARG A 150 -17.11 13.70 11.83
C ARG A 150 -17.06 12.31 11.20
N TRP A 151 -16.62 12.23 9.95
CA TRP A 151 -16.64 11.00 9.16
C TRP A 151 -15.33 10.82 8.41
N GLU A 152 -14.93 9.57 8.25
CA GLU A 152 -13.72 9.20 7.52
C GLU A 152 -13.99 9.20 6.00
N PHE A 153 -15.13 8.65 5.61
CA PHE A 153 -15.60 8.63 4.22
C PHE A 153 -16.77 9.58 4.04
N CYS A 154 -16.71 10.38 2.99
CA CYS A 154 -17.77 11.32 2.62
C CYS A 154 -17.78 11.49 1.10
N ILE A 155 -18.85 11.05 0.46
CA ILE A 155 -19.04 11.10 -0.99
C ILE A 155 -20.34 11.84 -1.34
N PRO A 156 -20.49 12.43 -2.53
CA PRO A 156 -21.74 13.05 -2.95
C PRO A 156 -22.86 12.03 -2.94
N TYR A 157 -24.05 12.42 -2.47
CA TYR A 157 -25.23 11.57 -2.58
C TYR A 157 -25.64 11.38 -4.04
N GLU A 158 -25.61 12.46 -4.82
CA GLU A 158 -25.95 12.45 -6.25
C GLU A 158 -24.99 11.54 -7.03
N GLY A 159 -25.53 10.57 -7.77
CA GLY A 159 -24.76 9.57 -8.52
C GLY A 159 -24.20 8.41 -7.67
N ASN A 160 -24.54 8.34 -6.39
CA ASN A 160 -24.19 7.26 -5.45
C ASN A 160 -25.42 6.75 -4.66
N GLU A 161 -26.64 7.08 -5.09
CA GLU A 161 -27.87 6.84 -4.33
C GLU A 161 -28.09 5.35 -4.00
N SER A 162 -27.65 4.47 -4.90
CA SER A 162 -27.74 3.01 -4.74
C SER A 162 -26.90 2.46 -3.59
N LEU A 163 -25.94 3.24 -3.08
CA LEU A 163 -25.09 2.83 -1.97
C LEU A 163 -25.76 3.03 -0.61
N LEU A 164 -26.79 3.90 -0.51
CA LEU A 164 -27.47 4.20 0.75
C LEU A 164 -27.98 2.93 1.43
N GLY A 165 -27.59 2.72 2.69
CA GLY A 165 -27.96 1.53 3.46
C GLY A 165 -27.28 0.23 3.00
N THR A 166 -26.19 0.33 2.24
CA THR A 166 -25.40 -0.83 1.80
C THR A 166 -23.95 -0.69 2.25
N THR A 167 -23.22 -1.81 2.30
CA THR A 167 -21.77 -1.85 2.59
C THR A 167 -20.91 -1.85 1.32
N LYS A 168 -21.53 -1.72 0.12
CA LYS A 168 -20.83 -1.74 -1.17
C LYS A 168 -19.94 -0.50 -1.33
N ASP A 169 -18.85 -0.63 -2.06
CA ASP A 169 -17.94 0.47 -2.35
C ASP A 169 -18.22 1.14 -3.70
N VAL A 170 -17.67 2.35 -3.89
CA VAL A 170 -17.85 3.15 -5.12
C VAL A 170 -17.31 2.42 -6.36
N GLU A 171 -16.35 1.51 -6.16
CA GLU A 171 -15.70 0.70 -7.19
C GLU A 171 -16.43 -0.62 -7.49
N ASP A 172 -17.35 -1.06 -6.63
CA ASP A 172 -18.13 -2.29 -6.80
C ASP A 172 -19.27 -2.15 -7.84
N ARG A 173 -19.21 -1.15 -8.72
CA ARG A 173 -20.26 -0.85 -9.72
C ARG A 173 -20.23 -1.76 -10.96
N TYR A 174 -19.57 -2.92 -10.90
CA TYR A 174 -19.60 -3.87 -12.01
C TYR A 174 -20.90 -4.70 -11.96
N ASP A 175 -21.83 -4.29 -12.85
CA ASP A 175 -23.08 -4.91 -13.33
C ASP A 175 -24.05 -5.56 -12.32
#